data_AF-A0A942EMQ6-F1
#
_entry.id   AF-A0A942EMQ6-F1
#
_cell.length_a   1.000
_cell.length_b   1.000
_cell.length_c   1.000
_cell.angle_alpha   90.00
_cell.angle_beta   90.00
_cell.angle_gamma   90.00
#
_symmetry.space_group_name_H-M   'P 1'
#
loop_
_entity.id
_entity.type
_entity.pdbx_description
1 polymer ?
#
loop_
_entity_poly.entity_id
_entity_poly.type
_entity_poly.pdbx_seq_one_letter_code
_entity_poly.pdbx_strand_id
1 'polypeptide(L)'
;MKRSIFFILFLFCRCSGIQHSEQDKLRQQNAKGEFIYRRSNEIVYEIPPIEPRIRDLYPWEQSYIGSIPKITKEWFRCKGTSGNAPKIEEKQQGAPAHFYDCGGTGKHSLPIQNEEEFIFPILIELLNEIQAKTGKKVIITCGHRCPQHNVYADSSSKAQVSKHMVGAEVDFYVQGLEFQPEEAVKWIMSYYKKHPKYHGKKEFEEFIRYDKTDVDVSTQPWYNKEVFIKLYKKNEGRDWDNRHPYPYVSLQVRYDRDRDEKVIYSWPKANGGFRRY
;
A
#
# COMPACT_ATOMS: atom_id res chain seq x y z
N MET A 1 -79.53 37.37 1.75
CA MET A 1 -78.16 37.92 1.90
C MET A 1 -77.00 37.03 1.39
N LYS A 2 -77.22 35.97 0.59
CA LYS A 2 -76.11 35.08 0.14
C LYS A 2 -75.88 35.00 -1.38
N ARG A 3 -76.64 35.73 -2.21
CA ARG A 3 -76.48 35.71 -3.69
C ARG A 3 -75.74 36.92 -4.28
N SER A 4 -75.58 38.01 -3.54
CA SER A 4 -74.90 39.21 -4.04
C SER A 4 -73.37 39.20 -3.85
N ILE A 5 -72.83 38.29 -3.04
CA ILE A 5 -71.38 38.23 -2.74
C ILE A 5 -70.60 37.51 -3.85
N PHE A 6 -71.24 36.60 -4.60
CA PHE A 6 -70.56 35.81 -5.64
C PHE A 6 -70.25 36.59 -6.93
N PHE A 7 -70.97 37.69 -7.20
CA PHE A 7 -70.77 38.50 -8.40
C PHE A 7 -69.62 39.51 -8.26
N ILE A 8 -69.24 39.88 -7.03
CA ILE A 8 -68.16 40.85 -6.77
C ILE A 8 -66.77 40.19 -6.92
N LEU A 9 -66.65 38.89 -6.64
CA LEU A 9 -65.38 38.16 -6.77
C LEU A 9 -64.92 37.93 -8.22
N PHE A 10 -65.84 37.91 -9.19
CA PHE A 10 -65.47 37.75 -10.61
C PHE A 10 -64.95 39.03 -11.28
N LEU A 11 -65.20 40.21 -10.70
CA LEU A 11 -64.75 41.49 -11.25
C LEU A 11 -63.28 41.81 -10.94
N PHE A 12 -62.69 41.20 -9.90
CA PHE A 12 -61.30 41.47 -9.52
C PHE A 12 -60.24 40.57 -10.19
N CYS A 13 -60.64 39.54 -10.95
CA CYS A 13 -59.69 38.64 -11.64
C CYS A 13 -59.39 39.02 -13.10
N ARG A 14 -59.87 40.17 -13.62
CA ARG A 14 -59.67 40.54 -15.05
C ARG A 14 -58.66 41.66 -15.33
N CYS A 15 -58.02 42.25 -14.33
CA CYS A 15 -57.14 43.41 -14.56
C CYS A 15 -55.63 43.11 -14.65
N SER A 16 -55.16 41.89 -14.37
CA SER A 16 -53.73 41.56 -14.36
C SER A 16 -53.14 41.06 -15.70
N GLY A 17 -53.97 40.83 -16.72
CA GLY A 17 -53.50 40.29 -18.02
C GLY A 17 -53.18 41.33 -19.10
N ILE A 18 -53.79 42.53 -19.04
CA ILE A 18 -53.62 43.57 -20.07
C ILE A 18 -52.21 44.16 -20.05
N GLN A 19 -51.64 44.35 -18.86
CA GLN A 19 -50.33 44.97 -18.71
C GLN A 19 -49.19 44.10 -19.25
N HIS A 20 -49.31 42.77 -19.10
CA HIS A 20 -48.38 41.81 -19.70
C HIS A 20 -48.49 41.78 -21.23
N SER A 21 -49.71 41.81 -21.78
CA SER A 21 -49.93 41.88 -23.23
C SER A 21 -49.36 43.15 -23.86
N GLU A 22 -49.50 44.30 -23.19
CA GLU A 22 -48.97 45.59 -23.67
C GLU A 22 -47.44 45.61 -23.57
N GLN A 23 -46.86 45.08 -22.48
CA GLN A 23 -45.40 44.96 -22.34
C GLN A 23 -44.79 44.01 -23.37
N ASP A 24 -45.44 42.90 -23.69
CA ASP A 24 -44.95 41.97 -24.71
C ASP A 24 -45.05 42.57 -26.11
N LYS A 25 -46.11 43.34 -26.40
CA LYS A 25 -46.21 44.13 -27.64
C LYS A 25 -45.10 45.18 -27.73
N LEU A 26 -44.85 45.92 -26.65
CA LEU A 26 -43.76 46.90 -26.57
C LEU A 26 -42.38 46.23 -26.72
N ARG A 27 -42.18 45.04 -26.12
CA ARG A 27 -40.96 44.25 -26.32
C ARG A 27 -40.79 43.80 -27.76
N GLN A 28 -41.85 43.34 -28.42
CA GLN A 28 -41.79 42.97 -29.84
C GLN A 28 -41.52 44.18 -30.74
N GLN A 29 -42.14 45.34 -30.45
CA GLN A 29 -41.89 46.57 -31.20
C GLN A 29 -40.49 47.14 -30.96
N ASN A 30 -39.96 46.99 -29.74
CA ASN A 30 -38.61 47.43 -29.37
C ASN A 30 -37.53 46.37 -29.61
N ALA A 31 -37.90 45.15 -30.01
CA ALA A 31 -36.98 44.09 -30.42
C ALA A 31 -36.40 44.45 -31.80
N LYS A 32 -35.51 45.44 -31.81
CA LYS A 32 -34.63 45.71 -32.93
C LYS A 32 -33.52 44.67 -32.89
N GLY A 33 -33.77 43.55 -33.57
CA GLY A 33 -32.71 42.61 -33.92
C GLY A 33 -32.19 42.96 -35.32
N GLU A 34 -30.88 43.06 -35.47
CA GLU A 34 -30.27 42.97 -36.79
C GLU A 34 -30.07 41.50 -37.12
N PHE A 35 -30.41 41.11 -38.34
CA PHE A 35 -30.06 39.79 -38.83
C PHE A 35 -28.53 39.72 -38.97
N ILE A 36 -27.90 38.89 -38.14
CA ILE A 36 -26.48 38.58 -38.28
C ILE A 36 -26.35 37.62 -39.47
N TYR A 37 -26.00 38.16 -40.62
CA TYR A 37 -25.67 37.37 -41.80
C TYR A 37 -24.20 36.95 -41.73
N ARG A 38 -23.96 35.65 -41.61
CA ARG A 38 -22.62 35.10 -41.86
C ARG A 38 -22.30 35.28 -43.33
N ARG A 39 -21.16 35.91 -43.62
CA ARG A 39 -20.72 36.06 -45.01
C ARG A 39 -20.20 34.72 -45.51
N SER A 40 -20.42 34.40 -46.79
CA SER A 40 -19.95 33.14 -47.38
C SER A 40 -18.43 32.96 -47.36
N ASN A 41 -17.69 34.03 -47.09
CA ASN A 41 -16.23 34.09 -46.97
C ASN A 41 -15.75 34.29 -45.52
N GLU A 42 -16.61 34.06 -44.53
CA GLU A 42 -16.21 34.11 -43.13
C GLU A 42 -15.26 32.93 -42.82
N ILE A 43 -14.05 33.25 -42.36
CA ILE A 43 -13.03 32.25 -42.03
C ILE A 43 -13.49 31.53 -40.77
N VAL A 44 -14.06 30.34 -40.95
CA VAL A 44 -14.37 29.44 -39.85
C VAL A 44 -13.05 28.78 -39.45
N TYR A 45 -12.48 29.21 -38.33
CA TYR A 45 -11.36 28.49 -37.72
C TYR A 45 -11.86 27.09 -37.34
N GLU A 46 -11.29 26.06 -37.95
CA GLU A 46 -11.48 24.69 -37.48
C GLU A 46 -10.93 24.61 -36.06
N ILE A 47 -11.81 24.47 -35.09
CA ILE A 47 -11.43 24.15 -33.73
C ILE A 47 -11.05 22.67 -33.75
N PRO A 48 -9.77 22.30 -33.58
CA PRO A 48 -9.39 20.91 -33.54
C PRO A 48 -10.16 20.20 -32.42
N PRO A 49 -10.50 18.91 -32.58
CA PRO A 49 -11.16 18.16 -31.54
C PRO A 49 -10.34 18.24 -30.25
N ILE A 50 -11.00 18.55 -29.13
CA ILE A 50 -10.36 18.63 -27.83
C ILE A 50 -9.80 17.25 -27.50
N GLU A 51 -8.48 17.11 -27.49
CA GLU A 51 -7.85 15.90 -27.01
C GLU A 51 -7.96 15.84 -25.48
N PRO A 52 -8.46 14.73 -24.90
CA PRO A 52 -8.45 14.56 -23.45
C PRO A 52 -7.01 14.54 -22.96
N ARG A 53 -6.56 15.64 -22.36
CA ARG A 53 -5.25 15.68 -21.72
C ARG A 53 -5.30 14.91 -20.41
N ILE A 54 -4.56 13.80 -20.34
CA ILE A 54 -4.27 13.15 -19.07
C ILE A 54 -3.42 14.13 -18.26
N ARG A 55 -3.95 14.58 -17.12
CA ARG A 55 -3.24 15.49 -16.22
C ARG A 55 -2.06 14.76 -15.59
N ASP A 56 -0.91 15.44 -15.52
CA ASP A 56 0.21 14.97 -14.72
C ASP A 56 -0.19 14.90 -13.24
N LEU A 57 0.18 13.80 -12.57
CA LEU A 57 -0.08 13.63 -11.15
C LEU A 57 0.72 14.64 -10.34
N TYR A 58 0.09 15.23 -9.33
CA TYR A 58 0.78 16.04 -8.34
C TYR A 58 1.77 15.18 -7.52
N PRO A 59 2.86 15.76 -6.98
CA PRO A 59 3.84 15.00 -6.20
C PRO A 59 3.24 14.19 -5.04
N TRP A 60 2.23 14.73 -4.35
CA TRP A 60 1.55 13.99 -3.27
C TRP A 60 0.69 12.84 -3.79
N GLU A 61 0.07 12.95 -4.97
CA GLU A 61 -0.70 11.87 -5.58
C GLU A 61 0.20 10.70 -5.98
N GLN A 62 1.45 10.98 -6.35
CA GLN A 62 2.43 9.94 -6.62
C GLN A 62 2.75 9.08 -5.39
N SER A 63 2.48 9.58 -4.18
CA SER A 63 2.66 8.84 -2.93
C SER A 63 1.52 7.87 -2.61
N TYR A 64 0.51 7.77 -3.48
CA TYR A 64 -0.66 6.91 -3.29
C TYR A 64 -0.88 5.97 -4.48
N ILE A 65 -1.58 4.87 -4.21
CA ILE A 65 -2.16 3.94 -5.18
C ILE A 65 -3.68 4.04 -4.99
N GLY A 66 -4.33 4.82 -5.84
CA GLY A 66 -5.71 5.23 -5.59
C GLY A 66 -5.77 6.05 -4.30
N SER A 67 -6.51 5.56 -3.30
CA SER A 67 -6.64 6.19 -1.97
C SER A 67 -5.65 5.66 -0.93
N ILE A 68 -4.80 4.69 -1.28
CA ILE A 68 -3.94 3.98 -0.31
C ILE A 68 -2.52 4.54 -0.38
N PRO A 69 -1.91 4.94 0.76
CA PRO A 69 -0.51 5.34 0.77
C PRO A 69 0.40 4.23 0.23
N LYS A 70 1.34 4.59 -0.63
CA LYS A 70 2.39 3.67 -1.08
C LYS A 70 3.25 3.26 0.09
N ILE A 71 3.55 1.97 0.15
CA ILE A 71 4.55 1.44 1.06
C ILE A 71 5.91 1.96 0.63
N THR A 72 6.64 2.51 1.59
CA THR A 72 8.03 2.97 1.43
C THR A 72 8.92 2.22 2.42
N LYS A 73 10.24 2.40 2.34
CA LYS A 73 11.19 1.78 3.28
C LYS A 73 10.88 2.11 4.75
N GLU A 74 10.26 3.26 5.02
CA GLU A 74 9.89 3.70 6.37
C GLU A 74 8.93 2.73 7.08
N TRP A 75 8.11 2.00 6.33
CA TRP A 75 7.18 1.02 6.88
C TRP A 75 7.86 -0.25 7.40
N PHE A 76 9.14 -0.44 7.05
CA PHE A 76 9.96 -1.55 7.51
C PHE A 76 10.75 -1.19 8.76
N ARG A 77 10.62 0.00 9.33
CA ARG A 77 11.38 0.33 10.54
C ARG A 77 11.02 -0.60 11.70
N CYS A 78 12.01 -0.82 12.56
CA CYS A 78 11.87 -1.64 13.74
C CYS A 78 10.79 -1.13 14.67
N LYS A 79 9.97 -2.06 15.16
CA LYS A 79 8.80 -1.77 15.98
C LYS A 79 9.04 -1.93 17.47
N GLY A 80 10.29 -2.19 17.88
CA GLY A 80 10.64 -2.29 19.28
C GLY A 80 10.28 -1.03 20.06
N THR A 81 9.94 -1.21 21.32
CA THR A 81 9.63 -0.10 22.23
C THR A 81 10.20 -0.35 23.61
N SER A 82 10.86 0.65 24.19
CA SER A 82 11.38 0.58 25.55
C SER A 82 10.27 0.50 26.61
N GLY A 83 9.00 0.71 26.21
CA GLY A 83 7.83 0.51 27.06
C GLY A 83 7.40 -0.95 27.21
N ASN A 84 7.98 -1.87 26.42
CA ASN A 84 7.71 -3.29 26.56
C ASN A 84 8.31 -3.84 27.86
N ALA A 85 7.55 -4.70 28.54
CA ALA A 85 8.02 -5.37 29.76
C ALA A 85 9.21 -6.30 29.45
N PRO A 86 10.20 -6.42 30.34
CA PRO A 86 11.32 -7.33 30.11
C PRO A 86 10.85 -8.78 29.99
N LYS A 87 11.40 -9.51 29.01
CA LYS A 87 11.19 -10.96 28.89
C LYS A 87 12.16 -11.66 29.84
N ILE A 88 11.62 -12.52 30.69
CA ILE A 88 12.39 -13.30 31.65
C ILE A 88 12.40 -14.74 31.17
N GLU A 89 13.58 -15.30 30.94
CA GLU A 89 13.75 -16.71 30.64
C GLU A 89 14.50 -17.39 31.76
N GLU A 90 13.85 -18.38 32.36
CA GLU A 90 14.47 -19.23 33.37
C GLU A 90 15.55 -20.09 32.72
N LYS A 91 16.76 -20.05 33.29
CA LYS A 91 17.83 -20.96 32.92
C LYS A 91 17.80 -22.15 33.87
N GLN A 92 17.97 -23.36 33.34
CA GLN A 92 18.03 -24.59 34.14
C GLN A 92 19.13 -24.54 35.21
N GLN A 93 20.20 -23.76 34.97
CA GLN A 93 21.24 -23.46 35.95
C GLN A 93 21.66 -21.98 35.80
N GLY A 94 21.55 -21.22 36.89
CA GLY A 94 21.98 -19.81 36.96
C GLY A 94 20.84 -18.79 37.10
N ALA A 95 21.19 -17.51 37.12
CA ALA A 95 20.24 -16.41 37.17
C ALA A 95 19.40 -16.36 35.88
N PRO A 96 18.11 -15.96 35.96
CA PRO A 96 17.26 -15.81 34.79
C PRO A 96 17.85 -14.79 33.81
N ALA A 97 17.69 -15.04 32.51
CA ALA A 97 18.05 -14.07 31.49
C ALA A 97 16.93 -13.04 31.34
N HIS A 98 17.32 -11.77 31.39
CA HIS A 98 16.42 -10.65 31.15
C HIS A 98 16.71 -10.07 29.76
N PHE A 99 15.71 -10.09 28.89
CA PHE A 99 15.78 -9.45 27.58
C PHE A 99 14.93 -8.19 27.59
N TYR A 100 15.56 -7.08 27.23
CA TYR A 100 14.92 -5.78 27.11
C TYR A 100 14.76 -5.43 25.65
N ASP A 101 13.59 -4.95 25.29
CA ASP A 101 13.33 -4.49 23.94
C ASP A 101 14.14 -3.22 23.61
N CYS A 102 14.32 -2.93 22.32
CA CYS A 102 14.94 -1.69 21.86
C CYS A 102 13.94 -0.51 21.90
N GLY A 103 14.41 0.71 21.60
CA GLY A 103 13.52 1.89 21.45
C GLY A 103 13.00 2.13 20.02
N GLY A 104 13.10 1.12 19.15
CA GLY A 104 12.58 1.14 17.78
C GLY A 104 13.12 2.25 16.91
N THR A 105 12.23 2.84 16.12
CA THR A 105 12.52 3.87 15.11
C THR A 105 13.23 5.11 15.67
N GLY A 106 13.01 5.42 16.95
CA GLY A 106 13.62 6.58 17.61
C GLY A 106 15.05 6.35 18.11
N LYS A 107 15.54 5.11 18.10
CA LYS A 107 16.86 4.75 18.64
C LYS A 107 17.84 4.20 17.62
N HIS A 108 17.36 3.79 16.45
CA HIS A 108 18.24 3.31 15.40
C HIS A 108 17.62 3.42 14.01
N SER A 109 18.48 3.44 13.00
CA SER A 109 18.11 3.51 11.59
C SER A 109 17.63 2.15 11.06
N LEU A 110 17.18 2.15 9.80
CA LEU A 110 17.17 0.95 8.95
C LEU A 110 18.60 0.47 8.67
N PRO A 111 18.79 -0.73 8.09
CA PRO A 111 20.09 -1.16 7.61
C PRO A 111 20.70 -0.12 6.67
N ILE A 112 22.02 0.09 6.75
CA ILE A 112 22.78 1.04 5.95
C ILE A 112 23.46 0.27 4.82
N GLN A 113 23.28 0.75 3.60
CA GLN A 113 23.96 0.28 2.42
C GLN A 113 24.37 1.49 1.59
N ASN A 114 25.65 1.56 1.20
CA ASN A 114 26.22 2.72 0.50
C ASN A 114 25.93 4.04 1.24
N GLU A 115 26.14 4.03 2.56
CA GLU A 115 25.95 5.18 3.48
C GLU A 115 24.49 5.63 3.70
N GLU A 116 23.52 5.04 3.00
CA GLU A 116 22.10 5.36 3.11
C GLU A 116 21.27 4.23 3.74
N GLU A 117 20.14 4.59 4.35
CA GLU A 117 19.16 3.62 4.83
C GLU A 117 18.55 2.82 3.67
N PHE A 118 18.53 1.51 3.83
CA PHE A 118 18.26 0.55 2.77
C PHE A 118 17.28 -0.54 3.22
N ILE A 119 16.39 -0.88 2.30
CA ILE A 119 15.53 -2.06 2.28
C ILE A 119 15.52 -2.57 0.85
N PHE A 120 15.49 -3.89 0.67
CA PHE A 120 15.47 -4.49 -0.65
C PHE A 120 14.26 -4.01 -1.46
N PRO A 121 14.46 -3.35 -2.62
CA PRO A 121 13.38 -2.75 -3.40
C PRO A 121 12.28 -3.73 -3.78
N ILE A 122 12.63 -4.99 -4.08
CA ILE A 122 11.67 -6.02 -4.45
C ILE A 122 10.60 -6.26 -3.38
N LEU A 123 10.92 -6.11 -2.09
CA LEU A 123 9.91 -6.22 -1.03
C LEU A 123 8.89 -5.09 -1.16
N ILE A 124 9.35 -3.86 -1.36
CA ILE A 124 8.49 -2.68 -1.51
C ILE A 124 7.63 -2.80 -2.78
N GLU A 125 8.23 -3.23 -3.89
CA GLU A 125 7.52 -3.42 -5.16
C GLU A 125 6.41 -4.47 -5.03
N LEU A 126 6.70 -5.63 -4.44
CA LEU A 126 5.71 -6.71 -4.28
C LEU A 126 4.55 -6.31 -3.37
N LEU A 127 4.83 -5.64 -2.25
CA LEU A 127 3.77 -5.17 -1.35
C LEU A 127 2.90 -4.09 -2.02
N ASN A 128 3.50 -3.16 -2.77
CA ASN A 128 2.75 -2.15 -3.51
C ASN A 128 1.95 -2.75 -4.68
N GLU A 129 2.46 -3.78 -5.35
CA GLU A 129 1.69 -4.51 -6.38
C GLU A 129 0.44 -5.14 -5.76
N ILE A 130 0.56 -5.74 -4.57
CA ILE A 130 -0.60 -6.27 -3.84
C ILE A 130 -1.61 -5.16 -3.55
N GLN A 131 -1.17 -3.99 -3.06
CA GLN A 131 -2.08 -2.85 -2.84
C GLN A 131 -2.76 -2.42 -4.14
N ALA A 132 -2.03 -2.36 -5.26
CA ALA A 132 -2.56 -1.98 -6.57
C ALA A 132 -3.59 -2.97 -7.12
N LYS A 133 -3.37 -4.28 -6.94
CA LYS A 133 -4.29 -5.32 -7.42
C LYS A 133 -5.53 -5.47 -6.56
N THR A 134 -5.39 -5.29 -5.25
CA THR A 134 -6.49 -5.53 -4.32
C THR A 134 -7.30 -4.27 -4.02
N GLY A 135 -6.73 -3.08 -4.25
CA GLY A 135 -7.32 -1.83 -3.75
C GLY A 135 -7.44 -1.82 -2.22
N LYS A 136 -6.61 -2.61 -1.52
CA LYS A 136 -6.63 -2.80 -0.06
C LYS A 136 -5.26 -2.51 0.54
N LYS A 137 -5.27 -2.05 1.79
CA LYS A 137 -4.05 -1.73 2.53
C LYS A 137 -3.31 -3.01 2.92
N VAL A 138 -2.00 -3.03 2.68
CA VAL A 138 -1.12 -4.07 3.21
C VAL A 138 -0.64 -3.64 4.59
N ILE A 139 -0.79 -4.51 5.59
CA ILE A 139 -0.34 -4.28 6.96
C ILE A 139 0.94 -5.08 7.18
N ILE A 140 2.07 -4.39 7.22
CA ILE A 140 3.36 -4.98 7.63
C ILE A 140 3.31 -5.19 9.13
N THR A 141 3.47 -6.44 9.58
CA THR A 141 3.52 -6.81 11.00
C THR A 141 4.96 -6.78 11.50
N CYS A 142 5.91 -7.28 10.70
CA CYS A 142 7.33 -7.22 10.98
C CYS A 142 8.13 -6.80 9.74
N GLY A 143 9.04 -5.83 9.90
CA GLY A 143 9.97 -5.38 8.87
C GLY A 143 11.42 -5.65 9.27
N HIS A 144 12.24 -4.63 9.37
CA HIS A 144 13.57 -4.73 9.95
C HIS A 144 13.50 -4.92 11.48
N ARG A 145 14.30 -5.84 12.02
CA ARG A 145 14.56 -5.97 13.47
C ARG A 145 16.01 -5.62 13.74
N CYS A 146 16.29 -4.73 14.70
CA CYS A 146 17.68 -4.65 15.19
C CYS A 146 18.01 -5.89 16.02
N PRO A 147 19.30 -6.23 16.23
CA PRO A 147 19.70 -7.41 17.00
C PRO A 147 19.06 -7.48 18.39
N GLN A 148 18.95 -6.35 19.09
CA GLN A 148 18.34 -6.29 20.41
C GLN A 148 16.85 -6.65 20.36
N HIS A 149 16.09 -6.03 19.46
CA HIS A 149 14.66 -6.32 19.28
C HIS A 149 14.44 -7.74 18.76
N ASN A 150 15.31 -8.24 17.89
CA ASN A 150 15.22 -9.59 17.36
C ASN A 150 15.32 -10.63 18.49
N VAL A 151 16.32 -10.50 19.37
CA VAL A 151 16.48 -11.39 20.53
C VAL A 151 15.32 -11.25 21.52
N TYR A 152 14.79 -10.03 21.70
CA TYR A 152 13.61 -9.80 22.53
C TYR A 152 12.36 -10.49 21.96
N ALA A 153 12.13 -10.37 20.65
CA ALA A 153 10.99 -10.95 19.95
C ALA A 153 11.06 -12.48 19.93
N ASP A 154 12.22 -13.03 19.57
CA ASP A 154 12.53 -14.46 19.61
C ASP A 154 14.02 -14.70 19.94
N SER A 155 14.27 -15.33 21.08
CA SER A 155 15.60 -15.66 21.60
C SER A 155 16.13 -17.00 21.08
N SER A 156 15.32 -17.72 20.28
CA SER A 156 15.68 -19.02 19.73
C SER A 156 16.94 -18.94 18.85
N SER A 157 17.72 -20.02 18.81
CA SER A 157 18.91 -20.10 17.94
C SER A 157 18.58 -19.90 16.46
N LYS A 158 17.35 -20.25 16.04
CA LYS A 158 16.87 -20.03 14.67
C LYS A 158 16.69 -18.54 14.35
N ALA A 159 16.17 -17.76 15.30
CA ALA A 159 15.98 -16.32 15.11
C ALA A 159 17.29 -15.53 15.05
N GLN A 160 18.40 -16.06 15.58
CA GLN A 160 19.72 -15.41 15.55
C GLN A 160 20.31 -15.22 14.14
N VAL A 161 19.74 -15.84 13.12
CA VAL A 161 20.14 -15.69 11.71
C VAL A 161 19.01 -15.15 10.83
N SER A 162 18.05 -14.46 11.46
CA SER A 162 16.88 -13.87 10.78
C SER A 162 17.25 -12.86 9.70
N LYS A 163 16.52 -12.90 8.57
CA LYS A 163 16.70 -11.95 7.46
C LYS A 163 16.04 -10.60 7.73
N HIS A 164 15.14 -10.52 8.71
CA HIS A 164 14.65 -9.24 9.23
C HIS A 164 15.81 -8.35 9.70
N MET A 165 16.87 -8.92 10.27
CA MET A 165 18.01 -8.13 10.76
C MET A 165 18.84 -7.45 9.67
N VAL A 166 18.76 -7.93 8.43
CA VAL A 166 19.45 -7.34 7.28
C VAL A 166 18.48 -6.65 6.31
N GLY A 167 17.22 -6.44 6.73
CA GLY A 167 16.20 -5.76 5.93
C GLY A 167 15.70 -6.57 4.72
N ALA A 168 15.95 -7.89 4.71
CA ALA A 168 15.68 -8.80 3.60
C ALA A 168 14.45 -9.69 3.83
N GLU A 169 13.60 -9.35 4.80
CA GLU A 169 12.42 -10.12 5.17
C GLU A 169 11.30 -9.19 5.64
N VAL A 170 10.07 -9.57 5.34
CA VAL A 170 8.88 -8.85 5.79
C VAL A 170 7.74 -9.82 6.05
N ASP A 171 7.05 -9.59 7.16
CA ASP A 171 5.82 -10.28 7.52
C ASP A 171 4.64 -9.32 7.35
N PHE A 172 3.57 -9.79 6.71
CA PHE A 172 2.42 -8.95 6.44
C PHE A 172 1.12 -9.74 6.24
N TYR A 173 0.00 -9.02 6.34
CA TYR A 173 -1.31 -9.46 5.86
C TYR A 173 -2.01 -8.32 5.10
N VAL A 174 -3.09 -8.62 4.39
CA VAL A 174 -3.86 -7.63 3.63
C VAL A 174 -5.17 -7.34 4.35
N GLN A 175 -5.42 -6.06 4.65
CA GLN A 175 -6.63 -5.63 5.35
C GLN A 175 -7.87 -5.92 4.51
N GLY A 176 -8.88 -6.57 5.10
CA GLY A 176 -10.07 -7.05 4.40
C GLY A 176 -9.85 -8.33 3.56
N LEU A 177 -8.68 -8.97 3.66
CA LEU A 177 -8.35 -10.29 3.11
C LEU A 177 -7.56 -11.11 4.16
N GLU A 178 -7.79 -10.86 5.44
CA GLU A 178 -7.01 -11.42 6.55
C GLU A 178 -7.01 -12.95 6.56
N PHE A 179 -8.11 -13.57 6.13
CA PHE A 179 -8.29 -15.02 6.08
C PHE A 179 -8.08 -15.61 4.68
N GLN A 180 -7.51 -14.84 3.75
CA GLN A 180 -7.20 -15.26 2.37
C GLN A 180 -5.73 -14.97 2.01
N PRO A 181 -4.74 -15.43 2.81
CA PRO A 181 -3.33 -15.16 2.57
C PRO A 181 -2.83 -15.72 1.23
N GLU A 182 -3.47 -16.76 0.70
CA GLU A 182 -3.15 -17.35 -0.61
C GLU A 182 -3.35 -16.36 -1.77
N GLU A 183 -4.28 -15.41 -1.65
CA GLU A 183 -4.48 -14.37 -2.67
C GLU A 183 -3.25 -13.47 -2.77
N ALA A 184 -2.66 -13.07 -1.64
CA ALA A 184 -1.41 -12.30 -1.64
C ALA A 184 -0.27 -13.08 -2.32
N VAL A 185 -0.16 -14.39 -2.04
CA VAL A 185 0.83 -15.27 -2.69
C VAL A 185 0.61 -15.34 -4.21
N LYS A 186 -0.65 -15.45 -4.67
CA LYS A 186 -0.97 -15.44 -6.10
C LYS A 186 -0.56 -14.13 -6.77
N TRP A 187 -0.79 -12.99 -6.12
CA TRP A 187 -0.39 -11.69 -6.67
C TRP A 187 1.12 -11.54 -6.76
N ILE A 188 1.88 -12.02 -5.76
CA ILE A 188 3.34 -12.07 -5.81
C ILE A 188 3.81 -12.90 -7.01
N MET A 189 3.29 -14.11 -7.19
CA MET A 189 3.69 -14.96 -8.32
C MET A 189 3.28 -14.35 -9.67
N SER A 190 2.10 -13.70 -9.72
CA SER A 190 1.64 -13.03 -10.93
C SER A 190 2.50 -11.82 -11.29
N TYR A 191 3.11 -11.13 -10.32
CA TYR A 191 4.03 -10.02 -10.57
C TYR A 191 5.20 -10.49 -11.42
N TYR A 192 5.87 -11.57 -11.00
CA TYR A 192 7.02 -12.14 -11.71
C TYR A 192 6.68 -12.56 -13.15
N LYS A 193 5.51 -13.15 -13.38
CA LYS A 193 5.10 -13.59 -14.72
C LYS A 193 4.74 -12.46 -15.68
N LYS A 194 4.27 -11.33 -15.16
CA LYS A 194 3.73 -10.23 -15.98
C LYS A 194 4.68 -9.06 -16.12
N HIS A 195 5.59 -8.87 -15.17
CA HIS A 195 6.43 -7.68 -15.15
C HIS A 195 7.54 -7.79 -16.20
N PRO A 196 7.69 -6.81 -17.12
CA PRO A 196 8.61 -6.90 -18.26
C PRO A 196 10.07 -7.24 -17.88
N LYS A 197 10.52 -6.78 -16.71
CA LYS A 197 11.89 -7.01 -16.20
C LYS A 197 12.27 -8.48 -15.99
N TYR A 198 11.28 -9.37 -15.85
CA TYR A 198 11.49 -10.82 -15.68
C TYR A 198 11.11 -11.64 -16.91
N HIS A 199 10.56 -10.99 -17.95
CA HIS A 199 10.03 -11.69 -19.11
C HIS A 199 11.07 -12.64 -19.74
N GLY A 200 10.72 -13.91 -19.83
CA GLY A 200 11.55 -14.96 -20.42
C GLY A 200 12.67 -15.49 -19.50
N LYS A 201 12.77 -15.01 -18.25
CA LYS A 201 13.73 -15.49 -17.25
C LYS A 201 13.06 -16.51 -16.33
N LYS A 202 13.07 -17.77 -16.77
CA LYS A 202 12.37 -18.88 -16.09
C LYS A 202 12.69 -18.98 -14.61
N GLU A 203 13.94 -18.76 -14.22
CA GLU A 203 14.36 -18.86 -12.83
C GLU A 203 13.74 -17.79 -11.91
N PHE A 204 13.20 -16.70 -12.46
CA PHE A 204 12.41 -15.71 -11.74
C PHE A 204 10.90 -15.94 -11.89
N GLU A 205 10.44 -16.40 -13.05
CA GLU A 205 9.00 -16.57 -13.32
C GLU A 205 8.41 -17.84 -12.68
N GLU A 206 9.19 -18.90 -12.58
CA GLU A 206 8.76 -20.21 -12.10
C GLU A 206 8.98 -20.34 -10.59
N PHE A 207 7.89 -20.61 -9.86
CA PHE A 207 7.93 -20.87 -8.43
C PHE A 207 7.88 -22.37 -8.15
N ILE A 208 8.86 -22.85 -7.39
CA ILE A 208 8.99 -24.25 -6.99
C ILE A 208 8.55 -24.37 -5.52
N ARG A 209 7.96 -25.52 -5.17
CA ARG A 209 7.68 -25.86 -3.77
C ARG A 209 8.96 -26.23 -3.04
N TYR A 210 9.14 -25.69 -1.84
CA TYR A 210 10.21 -26.10 -0.95
C TYR A 210 9.77 -27.35 -0.19
N ASP A 211 10.42 -28.48 -0.48
CA ASP A 211 10.04 -29.82 -0.04
C ASP A 211 10.77 -30.29 1.23
N LYS A 212 11.78 -29.53 1.68
CA LYS A 212 12.52 -29.85 2.91
C LYS A 212 11.71 -29.54 4.16
N THR A 213 11.95 -30.33 5.20
CA THR A 213 11.25 -30.27 6.50
C THR A 213 11.90 -29.30 7.50
N ASP A 214 12.86 -28.48 7.08
CA ASP A 214 13.58 -27.51 7.91
C ASP A 214 12.82 -26.17 8.06
N VAL A 215 11.52 -26.17 7.79
CA VAL A 215 10.64 -25.01 7.90
C VAL A 215 9.62 -25.19 9.02
N ASP A 216 9.18 -24.05 9.54
CA ASP A 216 8.30 -23.89 10.70
C ASP A 216 6.83 -23.68 10.33
N VAL A 217 6.44 -24.07 9.12
CA VAL A 217 5.09 -23.89 8.56
C VAL A 217 4.54 -25.20 8.03
N SER A 218 3.24 -25.44 8.21
CA SER A 218 2.58 -26.64 7.67
C SER A 218 2.30 -26.56 6.16
N THR A 219 2.20 -25.35 5.60
CA THR A 219 2.07 -25.15 4.16
C THR A 219 3.45 -25.07 3.52
N GLN A 220 3.76 -25.98 2.59
CA GLN A 220 5.04 -25.98 1.87
C GLN A 220 5.33 -24.60 1.24
N PRO A 221 6.46 -23.96 1.58
CA PRO A 221 6.81 -22.67 1.01
C PRO A 221 6.98 -22.71 -0.50
N TRP A 222 6.98 -21.53 -1.11
CA TRP A 222 7.31 -21.35 -2.52
C TRP A 222 8.57 -20.53 -2.67
N TYR A 223 9.32 -20.76 -3.74
CA TYR A 223 10.46 -19.91 -4.06
C TYR A 223 10.73 -19.85 -5.55
N ASN A 224 11.33 -18.74 -5.97
CA ASN A 224 12.03 -18.60 -7.26
C ASN A 224 13.48 -18.18 -6.97
N LYS A 225 14.22 -17.69 -7.97
CA LYS A 225 15.59 -17.17 -7.78
C LYS A 225 15.65 -16.01 -6.77
N GLU A 226 14.68 -15.10 -6.76
CA GLU A 226 14.75 -13.83 -6.04
C GLU A 226 14.11 -13.85 -4.65
N VAL A 227 13.02 -14.60 -4.44
CA VAL A 227 12.25 -14.58 -3.19
C VAL A 227 11.87 -15.97 -2.71
N PHE A 228 11.64 -16.07 -1.39
CA PHE A 228 11.11 -17.23 -0.67
C PHE A 228 9.85 -16.78 0.08
N ILE A 229 8.74 -17.50 -0.08
CA ILE A 229 7.42 -17.14 0.42
C ILE A 229 6.95 -18.23 1.37
N LYS A 230 6.74 -17.87 2.64
CA LYS A 230 6.08 -18.73 3.64
C LYS A 230 4.68 -18.21 3.92
N LEU A 231 3.76 -19.14 4.13
CA LEU A 231 2.41 -18.84 4.60
C LEU A 231 2.26 -19.44 5.99
N TYR A 232 2.09 -18.58 6.98
CA TYR A 232 1.87 -18.96 8.37
C TYR A 232 0.38 -18.97 8.65
N LYS A 233 -0.13 -20.12 9.12
CA LYS A 233 -1.52 -20.24 9.58
C LYS A 233 -1.71 -19.47 10.89
N LYS A 234 -2.98 -19.29 11.29
CA LYS A 234 -3.38 -18.53 12.48
C LYS A 234 -2.60 -18.87 13.76
N ASN A 235 -2.17 -20.11 13.95
CA ASN A 235 -1.48 -20.56 15.16
C ASN A 235 0.01 -20.88 14.94
N GLU A 236 0.60 -20.47 13.81
CA GLU A 236 2.00 -20.73 13.47
C GLU A 236 2.85 -19.46 13.58
N GLY A 237 4.16 -19.60 13.87
CA GLY A 237 5.14 -18.51 13.76
C GLY A 237 4.94 -17.31 14.70
N ARG A 238 4.21 -17.48 15.80
CA ARG A 238 3.87 -16.38 16.70
C ARG A 238 5.04 -15.97 17.59
N ASP A 239 5.52 -14.76 17.39
CA ASP A 239 6.44 -14.05 18.28
C ASP A 239 5.80 -12.73 18.76
N TRP A 240 6.55 -11.84 19.41
CA TRP A 240 6.03 -10.55 19.89
C TRP A 240 5.63 -9.55 18.80
N ASP A 241 6.17 -9.64 17.60
CA ASP A 241 5.82 -8.71 16.51
C ASP A 241 4.59 -9.17 15.74
N ASN A 242 4.39 -10.50 15.66
CA ASN A 242 3.33 -11.12 14.87
C ASN A 242 2.19 -11.68 15.75
N ARG A 243 1.92 -11.05 16.91
CA ARG A 243 0.79 -11.37 17.81
C ARG A 243 -0.54 -10.83 17.31
N HIS A 244 -1.00 -11.33 16.17
CA HIS A 244 -2.31 -11.01 15.64
C HIS A 244 -3.10 -12.29 15.32
N PRO A 245 -4.44 -12.26 15.31
CA PRO A 245 -5.28 -13.47 15.21
C PRO A 245 -5.46 -13.99 13.79
N TYR A 246 -4.69 -13.49 12.83
CA TYR A 246 -4.85 -13.74 11.39
C TYR A 246 -3.65 -14.51 10.84
N PRO A 247 -3.82 -15.38 9.83
CA PRO A 247 -2.67 -15.88 9.09
C PRO A 247 -1.91 -14.72 8.43
N TYR A 248 -0.65 -14.96 8.06
CA TYR A 248 0.20 -13.95 7.42
C TYR A 248 1.17 -14.60 6.44
N VAL A 249 1.74 -13.74 5.59
CA VAL A 249 2.77 -14.11 4.63
C VAL A 249 4.09 -13.55 5.10
N SER A 250 5.11 -14.40 5.12
CA SER A 250 6.50 -13.98 5.26
C SER A 250 7.19 -14.05 3.90
N LEU A 251 7.82 -12.95 3.51
CA LEU A 251 8.47 -12.80 2.22
C LEU A 251 9.95 -12.48 2.45
N GLN A 252 10.83 -13.38 2.04
CA GLN A 252 12.28 -13.28 2.21
C GLN A 252 12.98 -13.10 0.86
N VAL A 253 13.91 -12.15 0.78
CA VAL A 253 14.78 -11.99 -0.39
C VAL A 253 15.89 -13.03 -0.38
N ARG A 254 16.11 -13.69 -1.51
CA ARG A 254 17.14 -14.71 -1.75
C ARG A 254 18.27 -14.21 -2.64
N TYR A 255 17.99 -13.28 -3.55
CA TYR A 255 18.94 -12.78 -4.52
C TYR A 255 18.75 -11.28 -4.73
N ASP A 256 19.85 -10.54 -4.68
CA ASP A 256 19.91 -9.13 -5.03
C ASP A 256 20.28 -9.07 -6.50
N ARG A 257 19.31 -8.71 -7.33
CA ARG A 257 19.49 -8.64 -8.77
C ARG A 257 20.42 -7.50 -9.18
N ASP A 258 20.39 -6.38 -8.45
CA ASP A 258 21.15 -5.19 -8.84
C ASP A 258 22.65 -5.39 -8.53
N ARG A 259 22.95 -6.25 -7.54
CA ARG A 259 24.33 -6.62 -7.14
C ARG A 259 24.77 -8.00 -7.64
N ASP A 260 23.89 -8.72 -8.31
CA ASP A 260 24.11 -10.09 -8.80
C ASP A 260 24.57 -11.07 -7.70
N GLU A 261 24.08 -10.91 -6.46
CA GLU A 261 24.56 -11.69 -5.30
C GLU A 261 23.43 -12.37 -4.53
N LYS A 262 23.75 -13.49 -3.87
CA LYS A 262 22.81 -14.16 -2.97
C LYS A 262 22.65 -13.35 -1.68
N VAL A 263 21.40 -13.11 -1.28
CA VAL A 263 21.07 -12.45 -0.02
C VAL A 263 21.05 -13.48 1.11
N ILE A 264 22.05 -13.37 1.98
CA ILE A 264 22.20 -14.18 3.19
C ILE A 264 22.34 -13.27 4.41
N TYR A 265 21.98 -13.82 5.57
CA TYR A 265 22.37 -13.22 6.84
C TYR A 265 23.90 -13.21 6.97
N SER A 266 24.45 -12.12 7.50
CA SER A 266 25.80 -12.11 8.03
C SER A 266 25.85 -11.27 9.30
N TRP A 267 26.64 -11.71 10.27
CA TRP A 267 26.76 -11.01 11.55
C TRP A 267 27.18 -9.53 11.37
N PRO A 268 28.14 -9.17 10.49
CA PRO A 268 28.50 -7.76 10.26
C PRO A 268 27.34 -6.93 9.71
N LYS A 269 26.60 -7.45 8.72
CA LYS A 269 25.43 -6.75 8.15
C LYS A 269 24.35 -6.55 9.22
N ALA A 270 24.10 -7.54 10.05
CA ALA A 270 23.07 -7.48 11.08
C ALA A 270 23.41 -6.61 12.30
N ASN A 271 24.68 -6.59 12.74
CA ASN A 271 25.07 -5.96 14.02
C ASN A 271 25.78 -4.61 13.85
N GLY A 272 26.46 -4.41 12.73
CA GLY A 272 27.15 -3.16 12.40
C GLY A 272 26.50 -2.39 11.25
N GLY A 273 25.54 -2.98 10.55
CA GLY A 273 24.91 -2.39 9.38
C GLY A 273 23.79 -1.41 9.68
N PHE A 274 23.74 -0.71 10.81
CA PHE A 274 22.73 0.32 11.09
C PHE A 274 23.27 1.36 12.09
N ARG A 275 22.73 2.59 12.05
CA ARG A 275 23.10 3.68 12.96
C ARG A 275 22.29 3.60 14.25
N ARG A 276 22.91 3.93 15.37
CA ARG A 276 22.27 4.08 16.68
C ARG A 276 22.31 5.55 17.08
N TYR A 277 21.24 6.04 17.70
CA TYR A 277 21.07 7.44 18.12
C TYR A 277 21.17 7.58 19.64
#